data_AF-T0XZ81-F1
#
_entry.id   AF-T0XZ81-F1
#
_cell.length_a   1.000
_cell.length_b   1.000
_cell.length_c   1.000
_cell.angle_alpha   90.00
_cell.angle_beta   90.00
_cell.angle_gamma   90.00
#
_symmetry.space_group_name_H-M   'P 1'
#
loop_
_entity.id
_entity.type
_entity.pdbx_description
1 polymer ?
#
loop_
_entity_poly.entity_id
_entity_poly.type
_entity_poly.pdbx_seq_one_letter_code
_entity_poly.pdbx_strand_id
1 'polypeptide(L)'
;TVSGLLAHLRNSVAFHLPRGEVEAVAHRIQQTTKEFRRLGTRLRNDGYWRTAAMLHRVSDQVTTFASLALRGISVPWNSNVVERLMGTVSKRAKHKWMSWTTLGSQGLLTLLVTRAVEPRTHEQFWR
;
A
#
# COMPACT_ATOMS: atom_id res chain seq x y z
N THR A 1 12.93 -11.19 -7.64
CA THR A 1 12.97 -9.81 -7.12
C THR A 1 11.88 -9.63 -6.08
N VAL A 2 11.99 -8.64 -5.18
CA VAL A 2 10.97 -8.34 -4.15
C VAL A 2 9.57 -8.14 -4.75
N SER A 3 9.48 -7.42 -5.86
CA SER A 3 8.22 -7.21 -6.59
C SER A 3 7.59 -8.52 -7.09
N GLY A 4 8.40 -9.46 -7.59
CA GLY A 4 7.93 -10.76 -8.04
C GLY A 4 7.29 -11.59 -6.90
N LEU A 5 7.89 -11.58 -5.70
CA LEU A 5 7.34 -12.28 -4.53
C LEU A 5 5.95 -11.76 -4.16
N LEU A 6 5.76 -10.44 -4.14
CA LEU A 6 4.46 -9.84 -3.83
C LEU A 6 3.43 -10.05 -4.93
N ALA A 7 3.83 -9.99 -6.21
CA ALA A 7 2.95 -10.31 -7.32
C ALA A 7 2.45 -11.75 -7.25
N HIS A 8 3.31 -12.70 -6.89
CA HIS A 8 2.92 -14.09 -6.66
C HIS A 8 1.94 -14.24 -5.50
N LEU A 9 2.18 -13.59 -4.35
CA LEU A 9 1.24 -13.62 -3.22
C LEU A 9 -0.11 -13.03 -3.61
N ARG A 10 -0.13 -11.88 -4.28
CA ARG A 10 -1.35 -11.24 -4.80
C ARG A 10 -2.15 -12.17 -5.71
N ASN A 11 -1.48 -12.80 -6.68
CA ASN A 11 -2.13 -13.71 -7.61
C ASN A 11 -2.68 -14.95 -6.87
N SER A 12 -1.96 -15.44 -5.88
CA SER A 12 -2.41 -16.52 -4.99
C SER A 12 -3.69 -16.15 -4.25
N VAL A 13 -3.75 -14.96 -3.65
CA VAL A 13 -4.96 -14.47 -2.96
C VAL A 13 -6.12 -14.36 -3.94
N ALA A 14 -5.91 -13.77 -5.12
CA ALA A 14 -6.96 -13.60 -6.13
C ALA A 14 -7.50 -14.94 -6.66
N PHE A 15 -6.67 -15.98 -6.71
CA PHE A 15 -7.06 -17.29 -7.21
C PHE A 15 -7.70 -18.19 -6.14
N HIS A 16 -7.07 -18.31 -4.98
CA HIS A 16 -7.46 -19.30 -3.95
C HIS A 16 -8.59 -18.80 -3.05
N LEU A 17 -8.64 -17.50 -2.75
CA LEU A 17 -9.63 -16.95 -1.81
C LEU A 17 -11.09 -17.14 -2.30
N PRO A 18 -11.43 -16.88 -3.59
CA PRO A 18 -12.79 -17.13 -4.09
C PRO A 18 -13.18 -18.62 -4.11
N ARG A 19 -12.20 -19.52 -4.06
CA ARG A 19 -12.40 -20.99 -4.05
C ARG A 19 -12.52 -21.56 -2.63
N GLY A 20 -12.40 -20.73 -1.60
CA GLY A 20 -12.39 -21.17 -0.21
C GLY A 20 -11.10 -21.87 0.22
N GLU A 21 -10.03 -21.81 -0.59
CA GLU A 21 -8.75 -22.46 -0.33
C GLU A 21 -7.87 -21.61 0.61
N VAL A 22 -8.37 -21.38 1.83
CA VAL A 22 -7.75 -20.52 2.86
C VAL A 22 -6.35 -21.01 3.23
N GLU A 23 -6.16 -22.33 3.36
CA GLU A 23 -4.87 -22.92 3.72
C GLU A 23 -3.78 -22.66 2.67
N ALA A 24 -4.14 -22.67 1.39
CA ALA A 24 -3.20 -22.38 0.30
C ALA A 24 -2.68 -20.94 0.39
N VAL A 25 -3.56 -19.99 0.72
CA VAL A 25 -3.18 -18.59 0.95
C VAL A 25 -2.32 -18.44 2.20
N ALA A 26 -2.68 -19.11 3.30
CA ALA A 26 -1.90 -19.10 4.54
C ALA A 26 -0.48 -19.66 4.34
N HIS A 27 -0.36 -20.78 3.62
CA HIS A 27 0.94 -21.33 3.24
C HIS A 27 1.73 -20.36 2.37
N ARG A 28 1.09 -19.69 1.39
CA ARG A 28 1.77 -18.71 0.54
C ARG A 28 2.24 -17.48 1.32
N ILE A 29 1.50 -17.03 2.34
CA ILE A 29 1.93 -15.96 3.25
C ILE A 29 3.25 -16.36 3.91
N GLN A 30 3.30 -17.54 4.54
CA GLN A 30 4.50 -18.04 5.22
C GLN A 30 5.70 -18.14 4.28
N GLN A 31 5.50 -18.70 3.07
CA GLN A 31 6.54 -18.78 2.05
C GLN A 31 7.04 -17.39 1.63
N THR A 32 6.14 -16.43 1.43
CA THR A 32 6.51 -15.07 1.03
C THR A 32 7.33 -14.37 2.12
N THR A 33 6.91 -14.45 3.38
CA THR A 33 7.64 -13.89 4.52
C THR A 33 9.03 -14.52 4.65
N LYS A 34 9.12 -15.85 4.49
CA LYS A 34 10.41 -16.58 4.53
C LYS A 34 11.36 -16.10 3.43
N GLU A 35 10.88 -15.96 2.20
CA GLU A 35 11.70 -15.50 1.08
C GLU A 35 12.14 -14.04 1.23
N PHE A 36 11.30 -13.16 1.79
CA PHE A 36 11.71 -11.79 2.16
C PHE A 36 12.86 -11.78 3.16
N ARG A 37 12.77 -12.59 4.22
CA ARG A 37 13.83 -12.71 5.23
C ARG A 37 15.10 -13.30 4.62
N ARG A 38 14.99 -14.31 3.77
CA ARG A 38 16.12 -14.91 3.05
C ARG A 38 16.84 -13.89 2.15
N LEU A 39 16.08 -13.06 1.44
CA LEU A 39 16.63 -11.98 0.62
C LEU A 39 17.31 -10.91 1.47
N GLY A 40 16.74 -10.57 2.63
CA GLY A 40 17.38 -9.71 3.63
C GLY A 40 18.72 -10.27 4.12
N THR A 41 18.78 -11.55 4.50
CA THR A 41 20.02 -12.22 4.92
C THR A 41 21.07 -12.21 3.82
N ARG A 42 20.68 -12.48 2.58
CA ARG A 42 21.61 -12.42 1.43
C ARG A 42 22.19 -11.01 1.26
N LEU A 43 21.34 -10.00 1.25
CA LEU A 43 21.80 -8.60 1.14
C LEU A 43 22.69 -8.17 2.30
N ARG A 44 22.48 -8.72 3.50
CA ARG A 44 23.36 -8.47 4.64
C ARG A 44 24.76 -9.03 4.39
N ASN A 45 24.85 -10.26 3.88
CA ASN A 45 26.13 -10.91 3.56
C ASN A 45 26.87 -10.18 2.42
N ASP A 46 26.11 -9.62 1.47
CA ASP A 46 26.65 -8.81 0.37
C ASP A 46 27.04 -7.38 0.80
N GLY A 47 26.91 -7.03 2.09
CA GLY A 47 27.31 -5.74 2.66
C GLY A 47 26.21 -4.66 2.68
N TYR A 48 25.01 -4.93 2.17
CA TYR A 48 23.88 -4.00 2.12
C TYR A 48 23.05 -4.00 3.42
N TRP A 49 23.69 -3.65 4.53
CA TRP A 49 23.12 -3.72 5.88
C TRP A 49 21.81 -2.92 6.06
N ARG A 50 21.69 -1.71 5.52
CA ARG A 50 20.46 -0.88 5.62
C ARG A 50 19.27 -1.56 4.93
N THR A 51 19.50 -2.03 3.72
CA THR A 51 18.46 -2.69 2.90
C THR A 51 18.03 -4.01 3.53
N ALA A 52 18.99 -4.79 4.04
CA ALA A 52 18.70 -6.02 4.78
C ALA A 52 17.85 -5.76 6.03
N ALA A 53 18.22 -4.78 6.84
CA ALA A 53 17.46 -4.41 8.04
C ALA A 53 16.04 -3.95 7.70
N MET A 54 15.87 -3.17 6.63
CA MET A 54 14.56 -2.78 6.13
C MET A 54 13.73 -4.00 5.74
N LEU A 55 14.28 -4.93 4.96
CA LEU A 55 13.55 -6.13 4.52
C LEU A 55 13.12 -7.03 5.68
N HIS A 56 13.99 -7.21 6.68
CA HIS A 56 13.63 -7.96 7.88
C HIS A 56 12.46 -7.28 8.61
N ARG A 57 12.51 -5.95 8.78
CA ARG A 57 11.47 -5.19 9.46
C ARG A 57 10.12 -5.25 8.74
N VAL A 58 10.11 -5.16 7.40
CA VAL A 58 8.86 -5.11 6.63
C VAL A 58 8.32 -6.49 6.26
N SER A 59 9.08 -7.57 6.48
CA SER A 59 8.74 -8.93 6.02
C SER A 59 7.36 -9.42 6.47
N ASP A 60 6.91 -9.04 7.66
CA ASP A 60 5.57 -9.38 8.15
C ASP A 60 4.52 -8.43 7.56
N GLN A 61 4.82 -7.12 7.54
CA GLN A 61 3.93 -6.05 7.08
C GLN A 61 3.52 -6.20 5.60
N VAL A 62 4.44 -6.65 4.75
CA VAL A 62 4.16 -6.82 3.31
C VAL A 62 3.16 -7.93 3.01
N THR A 63 2.89 -8.83 3.96
CA THR A 63 1.90 -9.91 3.82
C THR A 63 0.55 -9.59 4.46
N THR A 64 0.45 -8.46 5.18
CA THR A 64 -0.76 -8.05 5.92
C THR A 64 -2.01 -8.00 5.03
N PHE A 65 -1.90 -7.54 3.78
CA PHE A 65 -3.05 -7.50 2.88
C PHE A 65 -3.65 -8.90 2.65
N ALA A 66 -2.80 -9.93 2.56
CA ALA A 66 -3.25 -11.31 2.37
C ALA A 66 -3.83 -11.88 3.66
N SER A 67 -3.21 -11.59 4.82
CA SER A 67 -3.73 -11.97 6.13
C SER A 67 -5.10 -11.35 6.43
N LEU A 68 -5.31 -10.09 6.02
CA LEU A 68 -6.60 -9.40 6.13
C LEU A 68 -7.62 -9.97 5.15
N ALA A 69 -7.20 -10.35 3.93
CA ALA A 69 -8.08 -10.98 2.96
C ALA A 69 -8.64 -12.32 3.46
N LEU A 70 -7.87 -13.10 4.23
CA LEU A 70 -8.36 -14.31 4.91
C LEU A 70 -9.48 -14.03 5.93
N ARG A 71 -9.56 -12.80 6.45
CA ARG A 71 -10.62 -12.34 7.36
C ARG A 71 -11.78 -11.64 6.63
N GLY A 72 -11.80 -11.70 5.29
CA GLY A 72 -12.77 -11.00 4.46
C GLY A 72 -12.52 -9.49 4.31
N ILE A 73 -11.39 -8.97 4.80
CA ILE A 73 -11.05 -7.55 4.72
C ILE A 73 -10.16 -7.31 3.49
N SER A 74 -10.68 -6.59 2.50
CA SER A 74 -9.93 -6.25 1.30
C SER A 74 -9.13 -4.96 1.49
N VAL A 75 -7.81 -5.03 1.32
CA VAL A 75 -6.89 -3.89 1.38
C VAL A 75 -5.97 -3.92 0.15
N PRO A 76 -5.63 -2.77 -0.45
CA PRO A 76 -4.65 -2.72 -1.53
C PRO A 76 -3.31 -3.33 -1.13
N TRP A 77 -2.72 -4.14 -2.02
CA TRP A 77 -1.41 -4.78 -1.82
C TRP A 77 -0.22 -3.85 -2.11
N ASN A 78 -0.47 -2.64 -2.63
CA ASN A 78 0.56 -1.63 -2.92
C ASN A 78 0.10 -0.22 -2.53
N SER A 79 1.07 0.68 -2.40
CA SER A 79 0.87 2.09 -2.05
C SER A 79 0.50 2.99 -3.23
N ASN A 80 0.33 2.46 -4.46
CA ASN A 80 0.18 3.28 -5.67
C ASN A 80 -1.02 4.24 -5.60
N VAL A 81 -2.09 3.85 -4.92
CA VAL A 81 -3.27 4.71 -4.72
C VAL A 81 -2.92 5.86 -3.79
N VAL A 82 -2.24 5.58 -2.67
CA VAL A 82 -1.79 6.58 -1.70
C VAL A 82 -0.77 7.52 -2.34
N GLU A 83 0.20 7.00 -3.09
CA GLU A 83 1.21 7.79 -3.81
C GLU A 83 0.57 8.75 -4.82
N ARG A 84 -0.44 8.30 -5.58
CA ARG A 84 -1.20 9.16 -6.51
C ARG A 84 -1.97 10.26 -5.77
N LEU A 85 -2.58 9.94 -4.63
CA LEU A 85 -3.27 10.93 -3.79
C LEU A 85 -2.29 11.95 -3.22
N MET A 86 -1.18 11.48 -2.63
CA MET A 86 -0.09 12.33 -2.15
C MET A 86 0.46 13.22 -3.26
N GLY A 87 0.65 12.70 -4.47
CA GLY A 87 1.10 13.47 -5.62
C GLY A 87 0.11 14.57 -6.01
N THR A 88 -1.19 14.31 -5.93
CA THR A 88 -2.24 15.32 -6.16
C THR A 88 -2.20 16.43 -5.13
N VAL A 89 -2.06 16.06 -3.85
CA VAL A 89 -1.94 17.01 -2.72
C VAL A 89 -0.69 17.88 -2.89
N SER A 90 0.46 17.25 -3.11
CA SER A 90 1.75 17.93 -3.27
C SER A 90 1.75 18.90 -4.45
N LYS A 91 1.20 18.48 -5.61
CA LYS A 91 1.06 19.36 -6.78
C LYS A 91 0.20 20.58 -6.46
N ARG A 92 -0.90 20.42 -5.73
CA ARG A 92 -1.78 21.53 -5.35
C ARG A 92 -1.10 22.48 -4.37
N ALA A 93 -0.41 21.95 -3.35
CA ALA A 93 0.35 22.77 -2.41
C ALA A 93 1.48 23.56 -3.11
N LYS A 94 2.23 22.92 -4.02
CA LYS A 94 3.36 23.54 -4.73
C LYS A 94 2.95 24.52 -5.83
N HIS A 95 1.93 24.19 -6.64
CA HIS A 95 1.62 24.95 -7.86
C HIS A 95 0.45 25.92 -7.71
N LYS A 96 -0.42 25.74 -6.69
CA LYS A 96 -1.57 26.62 -6.44
C LYS A 96 -1.39 27.47 -5.18
N TRP A 97 -0.16 27.57 -4.66
CA TRP A 97 0.19 28.40 -3.50
C TRP A 97 -0.69 28.14 -2.27
N MET A 98 -1.18 26.91 -2.12
CA MET A 98 -1.97 26.54 -0.95
C MET A 98 -1.04 26.45 0.25
N SER A 99 -1.42 27.13 1.33
CA SER A 99 -0.62 27.20 2.55
C SER A 99 -0.37 25.80 3.13
N TRP A 100 0.89 25.50 3.44
CA TRP A 100 1.31 24.28 4.14
C TRP A 100 0.95 24.26 5.63
N THR A 101 0.19 25.25 6.11
CA THR A 101 -0.34 25.24 7.47
C THR A 101 -1.29 24.06 7.66
N THR A 102 -1.48 23.65 8.92
CA THR A 102 -2.46 22.61 9.29
C THR A 102 -3.85 22.93 8.74
N LEU A 103 -4.27 24.20 8.83
CA LEU A 103 -5.52 24.72 8.28
C LEU A 103 -5.60 24.61 6.76
N GLY A 104 -4.54 25.02 6.03
CA GLY A 104 -4.51 24.90 4.57
C GLY A 104 -4.51 23.46 4.08
N SER A 105 -3.81 22.57 4.78
CA SER A 105 -3.78 21.13 4.51
C SER A 105 -5.12 20.45 4.79
N GLN A 106 -5.78 20.82 5.90
CA GLN A 106 -7.14 20.35 6.22
C GLN A 106 -8.14 20.81 5.16
N GLY A 107 -8.12 22.09 4.76
CA GLY A 107 -9.02 22.60 3.72
C GLY A 107 -8.84 21.88 2.38
N LEU A 108 -7.58 21.61 1.98
CA LEU A 108 -7.28 20.84 0.77
C LEU A 108 -7.78 19.40 0.86
N LEU A 109 -7.56 18.73 1.99
CA LEU A 109 -8.07 17.37 2.24
C LEU A 109 -9.59 17.35 2.17
N THR A 110 -10.27 18.28 2.83
CA THR A 110 -11.74 18.41 2.78
C THR A 110 -12.21 18.56 1.33
N LEU A 111 -11.63 19.47 0.54
CA LEU A 111 -12.02 19.64 -0.86
C LEU A 111 -11.80 18.37 -1.70
N LEU A 112 -10.69 17.65 -1.50
CA LEU A 112 -10.42 16.40 -2.22
C LEU A 112 -11.38 15.28 -1.81
N VAL A 113 -11.70 15.17 -0.52
CA VAL A 113 -12.64 14.18 0.00
C VAL A 113 -14.06 14.50 -0.48
N THR A 114 -14.52 15.74 -0.36
CA THR A 114 -15.83 16.17 -0.89
C THR A 114 -15.93 15.93 -2.38
N ARG A 115 -14.87 16.18 -3.17
CA ARG A 115 -14.87 15.85 -4.60
C ARG A 115 -15.06 14.35 -4.87
N ALA A 116 -14.46 13.49 -4.04
CA ALA A 116 -14.52 12.04 -4.23
C ALA A 116 -15.83 11.42 -3.74
N VAL A 117 -16.36 11.91 -2.61
CA VAL A 117 -17.55 11.36 -1.95
C VAL A 117 -18.84 12.05 -2.43
N GLU A 118 -18.79 13.35 -2.71
CA GLU A 118 -19.93 14.19 -3.08
C GLU A 118 -19.60 15.13 -4.26
N PRO A 119 -19.39 14.59 -5.47
CA PRO A 119 -18.95 15.38 -6.62
C PRO A 119 -19.93 16.51 -6.99
N ARG A 120 -21.24 16.31 -6.79
CA ARG A 120 -22.28 17.32 -7.07
C ARG A 120 -22.18 18.55 -6.16
N THR A 121 -21.92 18.34 -4.87
CA THR A 121 -21.72 19.41 -3.88
C THR A 121 -20.44 20.19 -4.19
N HIS A 122 -19.37 19.48 -4.53
CA HIS A 122 -18.11 20.10 -4.92
C HIS A 122 -18.25 20.96 -6.18
N GLU A 123 -18.96 20.50 -7.22
CA GLU A 123 -19.16 21.25 -8.46
C GLU A 123 -19.98 22.55 -8.26
N GLN A 124 -20.97 22.55 -7.36
CA GLN A 124 -21.74 23.76 -7.03
C GLN A 124 -20.91 24.83 -6.33
N PHE A 125 -19.95 24.44 -5.48
CA PHE A 125 -19.05 25.39 -4.81
C PHE A 125 -18.13 26.15 -5.77
N TRP A 126 -17.84 25.59 -6.95
CA TRP A 126 -16.95 26.19 -7.95
C TRP A 126 -17.69 26.87 -9.12
N ARG A 127 -19.03 26.92 -9.09
CA ARG A 127 -19.82 27.80 -9.95
C ARG A 127 -19.91 29.19 -9.35
#